data_AF-A0A6P0DUQ2-F1
#
_entry.id   AF-A0A6P0DUQ2-F1
#
_cell.length_a   1.000
_cell.length_b   1.000
_cell.length_c   1.000
_cell.angle_alpha   90.00
_cell.angle_beta   90.00
_cell.angle_gamma   90.00
#
_symmetry.space_group_name_H-M   'P 1'
#
loop_
_entity.id
_entity.type
_entity.pdbx_description
1 polymer ?
#
loop_
_entity_poly.entity_id
_entity_poly.type
_entity_poly.pdbx_seq_one_letter_code
_entity_poly.pdbx_strand_id
1 'polypeptide(L)'
;TADSPSILNASPESAAGGGLAWLRTGDVICIDFNHGRCDMLVDDAEIERRKGDGIPPVPADATPWQQIYRRSVTQLSDGAVLEGAAEFRQIAKNPPRHNH
;
A
#
# COMPACT_ATOMS: atom_id res chain seq x y z
N THR A 1 -6.22 -16.72 12.02
CA THR A 1 -5.94 -17.21 13.38
C THR A 1 -5.81 -16.09 14.40
N ALA A 2 -5.87 -14.82 14.00
CA ALA A 2 -5.96 -13.71 14.96
C ALA A 2 -7.42 -13.50 15.37
N ASP A 3 -7.63 -13.22 16.66
CA ASP A 3 -8.95 -12.93 17.23
C ASP A 3 -9.12 -11.43 17.55
N SER A 4 -8.17 -10.59 17.16
CA SER A 4 -8.21 -9.15 17.43
C SER A 4 -9.05 -8.39 16.40
N PRO A 5 -9.91 -7.44 16.82
CA PRO A 5 -10.73 -6.62 15.93
C PRO A 5 -9.91 -5.44 15.37
N SER A 6 -8.85 -5.74 14.62
CA SER A 6 -7.94 -4.73 14.07
C SER A 6 -8.48 -4.14 12.77
N ILE A 7 -8.23 -2.84 12.53
CA ILE A 7 -8.36 -2.25 11.19
C ILE A 7 -7.07 -2.56 10.42
N LEU A 8 -7.21 -3.23 9.28
CA LEU A 8 -6.10 -3.78 8.50
C LEU A 8 -6.13 -3.25 7.06
N ASN A 9 -5.06 -3.52 6.32
CA ASN A 9 -4.98 -3.30 4.87
C ASN A 9 -5.18 -1.84 4.43
N ALA A 10 -4.87 -0.88 5.31
CA ALA A 10 -4.94 0.55 5.00
C ALA A 10 -4.10 0.87 3.75
N SER A 11 -4.76 1.42 2.73
CA SER A 11 -4.19 1.71 1.42
C SER A 11 -4.57 3.14 1.01
N PRO A 12 -3.67 3.97 0.45
CA PRO A 12 -2.25 3.66 0.21
C PRO A 12 -1.47 3.49 1.52
N GLU A 13 -0.49 2.58 1.51
CA GLU A 13 0.38 2.31 2.65
C GLU A 13 1.34 3.49 2.93
N SER A 14 1.92 3.51 4.13
CA SER A 14 2.86 4.56 4.55
C SER A 14 4.10 4.67 3.66
N ALA A 15 4.65 3.52 3.23
CA ALA A 15 5.82 3.47 2.35
C ALA A 15 5.54 4.04 0.94
N ALA A 16 4.28 4.10 0.52
CA ALA A 16 3.84 4.72 -0.73
C ALA A 16 3.40 6.19 -0.55
N GLY A 17 3.58 6.76 0.66
CA GLY A 17 3.18 8.13 0.97
C GLY A 17 1.69 8.32 1.29
N GLY A 18 0.97 7.23 1.60
CA GLY A 18 -0.42 7.30 2.06
C GLY A 18 -0.58 8.04 3.38
N GLY A 19 -1.83 8.28 3.81
CA GLY A 19 -2.14 9.12 4.97
C GLY A 19 -1.39 8.73 6.25
N LEU A 20 -1.22 7.43 6.51
CA LEU A 20 -0.51 6.94 7.70
C LEU A 20 0.98 7.33 7.74
N ALA A 21 1.59 7.74 6.63
CA ALA A 21 2.97 8.27 6.62
C ALA A 21 3.12 9.55 7.46
N TRP A 22 2.03 10.28 7.64
CA TRP A 22 2.02 11.60 8.28
C TRP A 22 1.50 11.59 9.71
N LEU A 23 0.99 10.46 10.19
CA LEU A 23 0.52 10.33 11.57
C LEU A 23 1.69 10.23 12.56
N ARG A 24 1.54 10.79 13.75
CA ARG A 24 2.53 10.77 14.83
C ARG A 24 1.89 10.40 16.17
N THR A 25 2.68 9.87 17.09
CA THR A 25 2.24 9.54 18.45
C THR A 25 1.64 10.78 19.11
N GLY A 26 0.42 10.64 19.64
CA GLY A 26 -0.31 11.72 20.30
C GLY A 26 -1.38 12.38 19.42
N ASP A 27 -1.37 12.16 18.10
CA ASP A 27 -2.46 12.59 17.24
C ASP A 27 -3.76 11.85 17.60
N VAL A 28 -4.90 12.53 17.42
CA VAL A 28 -6.23 11.95 17.67
C VAL A 28 -6.77 11.32 16.40
N ILE A 29 -7.28 10.10 16.51
CA ILE A 29 -8.00 9.40 15.44
C ILE A 29 -9.49 9.31 15.82
N CYS A 30 -10.37 9.71 14.89
CA CYS A 30 -11.81 9.52 14.99
C CYS A 30 -12.21 8.32 14.13
N ILE A 31 -12.87 7.33 14.75
CA ILE A 31 -13.39 6.14 14.05
C ILE A 31 -14.90 6.14 14.18
N ASP A 32 -15.58 6.22 13.04
CA ASP A 32 -17.04 6.16 12.94
C ASP A 32 -17.45 4.91 12.16
N PHE A 33 -17.93 3.90 12.88
CA PHE A 33 -18.38 2.64 12.29
C PHE A 33 -19.73 2.74 11.58
N ASN A 34 -20.58 3.73 11.91
CA ASN A 34 -21.87 3.89 11.25
C ASN A 34 -21.69 4.45 9.84
N HIS A 35 -20.73 5.35 9.67
CA HIS A 35 -20.40 5.97 8.38
C HIS A 35 -19.21 5.32 7.67
N GLY A 36 -18.54 4.36 8.32
CA GLY A 36 -17.35 3.68 7.76
C GLY A 36 -16.16 4.62 7.57
N ARG A 37 -15.97 5.58 8.48
CA ARG A 37 -14.90 6.58 8.42
C ARG A 37 -13.83 6.35 9.49
N CYS A 38 -12.60 6.68 9.13
CA CYS A 38 -11.45 6.70 10.03
C CYS A 38 -10.60 7.91 9.65
N ASP A 39 -10.65 8.96 10.47
CA ASP A 39 -10.05 10.26 10.18
C ASP A 39 -8.99 10.60 11.21
N MET A 40 -7.85 11.15 10.77
CA MET A 40 -6.92 11.80 11.68
C MET A 40 -7.36 13.24 11.91
N LEU A 41 -7.45 13.65 13.17
CA LEU A 41 -7.81 15.02 13.54
C LEU A 41 -6.51 15.85 13.64
N VAL A 42 -5.85 16.01 12.51
CA VAL A 42 -4.61 16.78 12.35
C VAL A 42 -4.87 17.84 11.30
N ASP A 43 -4.51 19.10 11.59
CA ASP A 43 -4.69 20.20 10.65
C ASP A 43 -3.87 20.00 9.38
N ASP A 44 -4.44 20.38 8.23
CA ASP A 44 -3.77 20.27 6.92
C ASP A 44 -2.42 20.98 6.89
N ALA A 45 -2.28 22.11 7.58
CA ALA A 45 -1.01 22.84 7.67
C ALA A 45 0.09 22.03 8.36
N GLU A 46 -0.25 21.23 9.37
CA GLU A 46 0.70 20.35 10.04
C GLU A 46 1.03 19.13 9.16
N ILE A 47 0.05 18.60 8.43
CA ILE A 47 0.30 17.53 7.46
C ILE A 47 1.27 17.99 6.36
N GLU A 48 1.06 19.18 5.79
CA GLU A 48 1.97 19.75 4.79
C GLU A 48 3.36 20.01 5.36
N ARG A 49 3.47 20.48 6.62
CA ARG A 49 4.76 20.61 7.31
C ARG A 49 5.46 19.24 7.43
N ARG A 50 4.75 18.19 7.84
CA ARG A 50 5.28 16.82 7.98
C ARG A 50 5.67 16.20 6.63
N LYS A 51 4.99 16.54 5.53
CA LYS A 51 5.41 16.13 4.19
C LYS A 51 6.79 16.63 3.81
N GLY A 52 7.20 17.79 4.34
CA GLY A 52 8.55 18.33 4.19
C GLY A 52 9.64 17.44 4.80
N ASP A 53 9.31 16.63 5.82
CA ASP A 53 10.23 15.69 6.46
C ASP A 53 10.44 14.41 5.61
N GLY A 54 9.65 14.23 4.55
CA GLY A 54 9.67 13.05 3.69
C GLY A 54 8.91 11.86 4.26
N ILE A 55 8.67 10.85 3.41
CA ILE A 55 8.06 9.59 3.85
C ILE A 55 9.03 8.80 4.75
N PRO A 56 8.53 7.92 5.63
CA PRO A 56 9.38 7.07 6.45
C PRO A 56 10.40 6.28 5.63
N PRO A 57 11.64 6.09 6.13
CA PRO A 57 12.67 5.39 5.39
C PRO A 57 12.30 3.92 5.18
N VAL A 58 12.41 3.46 3.94
CA VAL A 58 12.22 2.05 3.57
C VAL A 58 13.59 1.39 3.42
N PRO A 59 13.85 0.21 4.04
CA PRO A 59 15.10 -0.51 3.85
C PRO A 59 15.35 -0.83 2.37
N ALA A 60 16.62 -0.81 1.95
CA ALA A 60 17.00 -1.17 0.58
C ALA A 60 16.57 -2.60 0.19
N ASP A 61 16.50 -2.86 -1.12
CA ASP A 61 16.21 -4.20 -1.64
C ASP A 61 17.34 -5.16 -1.24
N ALA A 62 16.99 -6.26 -0.56
CA ALA A 62 17.95 -7.28 -0.14
C ALA A 62 18.06 -8.44 -1.16
N THR A 63 17.08 -8.59 -2.06
CA THR A 63 17.07 -9.66 -3.07
C THR A 63 16.51 -9.18 -4.41
N PRO A 64 16.84 -9.86 -5.52
CA PRO A 64 16.24 -9.54 -6.82
C PRO A 64 14.70 -9.63 -6.81
N TRP A 65 14.13 -10.59 -6.07
CA TRP A 65 12.68 -10.70 -5.96
C TRP A 65 12.06 -9.52 -5.21
N GLN A 66 12.67 -9.04 -4.13
CA GLN A 66 12.20 -7.84 -3.44
C GLN A 66 12.18 -6.62 -4.36
N GLN A 67 13.23 -6.45 -5.18
CA GLN A 67 13.29 -5.37 -6.16
C GLN A 67 12.17 -5.47 -7.20
N ILE A 68 11.93 -6.67 -7.76
CA ILE A 68 10.84 -6.88 -8.72
C ILE A 68 9.50 -6.57 -8.07
N TYR A 69 9.23 -7.14 -6.89
CA TYR A 69 7.97 -6.99 -6.18
C TYR A 69 7.68 -5.53 -5.81
N ARG A 70 8.63 -4.83 -5.18
CA ARG A 70 8.47 -3.42 -4.76
C ARG A 70 8.23 -2.46 -5.92
N ARG A 71 8.75 -2.79 -7.10
CA ARG A 71 8.55 -1.98 -8.31
C ARG A 71 7.21 -2.21 -9.00
N SER A 72 6.54 -3.32 -8.73
CA SER A 72 5.43 -3.79 -9.57
C SER A 72 4.16 -4.17 -8.82
N VAL A 73 4.20 -4.30 -7.50
CA VAL A 73 3.00 -4.68 -6.74
C VAL A 73 2.01 -3.52 -6.62
N THR A 74 0.72 -3.82 -6.77
CA THR A 74 -0.38 -2.90 -6.46
C THR A 74 -0.66 -2.83 -4.94
N GLN A 75 -1.49 -1.89 -4.51
CA GLN A 75 -1.89 -1.78 -3.10
C GLN A 75 -2.84 -2.92 -2.69
N LEU A 76 -3.01 -3.17 -1.40
CA LEU A 76 -3.91 -4.22 -0.90
C LEU A 76 -5.37 -3.94 -1.26
N SER A 77 -5.78 -2.68 -1.39
CA SER A 77 -7.08 -2.28 -1.94
C SER A 77 -7.33 -2.83 -3.35
N ASP A 78 -6.26 -3.06 -4.12
CA ASP A 78 -6.29 -3.56 -5.49
C ASP A 78 -5.86 -5.05 -5.58
N GLY A 79 -5.77 -5.73 -4.43
CA GLY A 79 -5.47 -7.15 -4.33
C GLY A 79 -3.99 -7.53 -4.26
N ALA A 80 -3.07 -6.55 -4.15
CA ALA A 80 -1.62 -6.77 -4.05
C ALA A 80 -1.05 -7.73 -5.13
N VAL A 81 -1.49 -7.52 -6.37
CA VAL A 81 -1.04 -8.27 -7.55
C VAL A 81 0.12 -7.55 -8.22
N LEU A 82 0.82 -8.24 -9.13
CA LEU A 82 1.75 -7.54 -10.02
C LEU A 82 0.93 -6.72 -11.02
N GLU A 83 1.24 -5.44 -11.15
CA GLU A 83 0.65 -4.53 -12.10
C GLU A 83 0.73 -5.12 -13.52
N GLY A 84 -0.38 -5.04 -14.27
CA GLY A 84 -0.51 -5.63 -15.61
C GLY A 84 -0.69 -7.16 -15.65
N ALA A 85 -0.46 -7.91 -14.56
CA ALA A 85 -0.59 -9.37 -14.60
C ALA A 85 -2.01 -9.84 -14.95
N ALA A 86 -3.04 -9.07 -14.55
CA ALA A 86 -4.43 -9.38 -14.84
C ALA A 86 -4.78 -9.32 -16.35
N GLU A 87 -3.93 -8.74 -17.19
CA GLU A 87 -4.07 -8.68 -18.65
C GLU A 87 -3.75 -10.03 -19.32
N PHE A 88 -2.91 -10.86 -18.68
CA PHE A 88 -2.48 -12.15 -19.20
C PHE A 88 -3.46 -13.26 -18.79
N ARG A 89 -4.47 -13.51 -19.63
CA ARG A 89 -5.49 -14.56 -19.40
C ARG A 89 -5.52 -15.57 -20.54
N GLN A 90 -5.92 -16.80 -20.22
CA GLN A 90 -6.13 -17.86 -21.22
C GLN A 90 -4.90 -18.09 -22.13
N ILE A 91 -3.69 -18.02 -21.55
CA ILE A 91 -2.42 -18.06 -22.28
C ILE A 91 -2.23 -19.32 -23.14
N ALA A 92 -2.89 -20.42 -22.79
CA ALA A 92 -2.84 -21.67 -23.55
C ALA A 92 -3.57 -21.60 -24.92
N LYS A 93 -4.35 -20.55 -25.19
CA LYS A 93 -5.00 -20.35 -26.50
C LYS A 93 -4.01 -20.18 -27.65
N ASN A 94 -2.84 -19.61 -27.36
CA ASN A 94 -1.78 -19.40 -28.33
C ASN A 94 -0.54 -20.18 -27.86
N PRO A 95 -0.18 -21.30 -28.51
CA PRO A 95 1.03 -22.02 -28.12
C PRO A 95 2.27 -21.13 -28.32
N PRO A 96 3.29 -21.26 -27.46
CA PRO A 96 4.53 -20.52 -27.64
C PRO A 96 5.23 -20.96 -28.93
N ARG A 97 6.16 -20.12 -29.42
CA ARG A 97 7.01 -20.45 -30.57
C ARG A 97 7.71 -21.80 -30.37
N HIS A 98 7.91 -22.53 -31.46
CA HIS A 98 8.86 -23.65 -31.45
C HIS A 98 10.25 -23.13 -31.08
N ASN A 99 10.96 -23.89 -30.26
CA ASN A 99 12.30 -23.56 -29.79
C ASN A 99 13.39 -24.07 -30.74
N HIS A 100 13.03 -24.91 -31.72
CA HIS A 100 13.84 -25.44 -32.81
C HIS A 100 12.98 -25.60 -34.06
#